data_AF-A0A367MEH5-F1
#
_entry.id   AF-A0A367MEH5-F1
#
_cell.length_a   1.000
_cell.length_b   1.000
_cell.length_c   1.000
_cell.angle_alpha   90.00
_cell.angle_beta   90.00
_cell.angle_gamma   90.00
#
_symmetry.space_group_name_H-M   'P 1'
#
loop_
_entity.id
_entity.type
_entity.pdbx_description
1 polymer ?
#
loop_
_entity_poly.entity_id
_entity_poly.type
_entity_poly.pdbx_seq_one_letter_code
_entity_poly.pdbx_strand_id
1 'polypeptide(L)' 'MSRKYFGTDGIRGRVGEFPITPDFVLKLGWAVGMAFRRQGNCRVLIGKDTRSSGYMFESAFEAG' A
#
# COMPACT_ATOMS: atom_id res chain seq x y z
N MET A 1 4.72 19.76 8.49
CA MET A 1 3.58 18.90 8.09
C MET A 1 3.79 17.54 8.72
N SER A 2 2.92 17.09 9.63
CA SER A 2 3.04 15.72 10.16
C SER A 2 2.63 14.72 9.08
N ARG A 3 3.39 13.62 8.96
CA ARG A 3 3.01 12.52 8.07
C ARG A 3 1.74 11.89 8.63
N LYS A 4 0.61 12.04 7.93
CA LYS A 4 -0.71 11.59 8.41
C LYS A 4 -0.83 10.06 8.53
N TYR A 5 -0.21 9.32 7.61
CA TYR A 5 -0.30 7.85 7.55
C TYR A 5 1.05 7.14 7.73
N PHE A 6 2.16 7.80 7.39
CA PHE A 6 3.50 7.21 7.42
C PHE A 6 4.20 7.51 8.76
N GLY A 7 4.31 6.51 9.62
CA GLY A 7 5.15 6.54 10.81
C GLY A 7 6.62 6.22 10.50
N THR A 8 7.37 5.80 11.52
CA THR A 8 8.78 5.38 11.39
C THR A 8 8.91 4.14 10.48
N ASP A 9 8.02 3.16 10.65
CA ASP A 9 8.03 1.88 9.93
C ASP A 9 6.94 1.80 8.84
N GLY A 10 6.57 2.94 8.24
CA GLY A 10 5.51 3.00 7.23
C GLY A 10 4.10 3.09 7.81
N ILE A 11 3.12 2.49 7.11
CA ILE A 11 1.70 2.51 7.47
C ILE A 11 1.39 1.26 8.30
N ARG A 12 0.91 1.44 9.53
CA ARG A 12 0.64 0.36 10.48
C ARG A 12 -0.73 0.50 11.13
N GLY A 13 -1.27 -0.63 11.57
CA GLY A 13 -2.56 -0.72 12.22
C GLY A 13 -3.09 -2.16 12.22
N ARG A 14 -4.32 -2.33 12.70
CA ARG A 14 -5.00 -3.62 12.73
C ARG A 14 -5.79 -3.83 11.44
N VAL A 15 -5.72 -5.04 10.89
CA VAL A 15 -6.46 -5.42 9.68
C VAL A 15 -7.95 -5.19 9.89
N GLY A 16 -8.58 -4.46 8.96
CA GLY A 16 -9.99 -4.09 9.03
C GLY A 16 -10.26 -2.74 9.70
N GLU A 17 -9.28 -2.19 10.42
CA GLU A 17 -9.36 -0.85 11.00
C GLU A 17 -8.57 0.13 10.13
N PHE A 18 -9.12 1.32 9.89
CA PHE A 18 -8.43 2.33 9.09
C PHE A 18 -7.09 2.73 9.75
N PRO A 19 -5.96 2.81 9.01
CA PRO A 19 -5.85 2.73 7.55
C PRO A 19 -5.51 1.34 6.97
N ILE A 20 -5.53 0.25 7.75
CA ILE A 20 -5.18 -1.10 7.27
C ILE A 20 -6.44 -1.81 6.75
N THR A 21 -7.02 -1.27 5.68
CA THR A 21 -8.20 -1.81 4.99
C THR A 21 -7.92 -2.03 3.50
N PRO A 22 -8.58 -3.00 2.83
CA PRO A 22 -8.33 -3.26 1.40
C PRO A 22 -8.58 -2.04 0.51
N ASP A 23 -9.65 -1.28 0.79
CA ASP A 23 -9.96 -0.04 0.04
C ASP A 23 -8.85 1.02 0.17
N PHE A 24 -8.28 1.17 1.37
CA PHE A 24 -7.16 2.09 1.56
C PHE A 24 -5.91 1.61 0.80
N VAL A 25 -5.60 0.31 0.85
CA VAL A 25 -4.44 -0.27 0.17
C VAL A 25 -4.59 -0.20 -1.35
N LEU A 26 -5.79 -0.37 -1.88
CA LEU A 26 -6.10 -0.14 -3.31
C LEU A 26 -5.78 1.31 -3.71
N LYS A 27 -6.29 2.29 -2.95
CA LYS A 27 -6.00 3.71 -3.20
C LYS A 27 -4.51 4.04 -3.04
N LEU A 28 -3.82 3.32 -2.16
CA LEU A 28 -2.38 3.46 -1.97
C LEU A 28 -1.60 2.95 -3.18
N GLY A 29 -1.95 1.79 -3.75
CA GLY A 29 -1.39 1.28 -5.00
C GLY A 29 -1.51 2.31 -6.12
N TRP A 30 -2.72 2.86 -6.30
CA TRP A 30 -2.97 3.89 -7.31
C TRP A 30 -2.14 5.14 -7.08
N ALA A 31 -2.04 5.61 -5.84
CA ALA A 31 -1.22 6.76 -5.49
C ALA A 31 0.27 6.52 -5.77
N VAL A 32 0.76 5.29 -5.54
CA VAL A 32 2.13 4.86 -5.86
C VAL A 32 2.34 4.89 -7.37
N GLY A 33 1.46 4.28 -8.16
CA GLY A 33 1.54 4.33 -9.63
C GLY A 33 1.55 5.77 -10.16
N MET A 34 0.68 6.63 -9.63
CA MET A 34 0.61 8.04 -9.98
C MET A 34 1.87 8.83 -9.59
N ALA A 35 2.51 8.50 -8.48
CA ALA A 35 3.75 9.13 -8.04
C ALA A 35 4.93 8.76 -8.96
N PHE A 36 5.01 7.51 -9.40
CA PHE A 36 6.10 7.00 -10.22
C PHE A 36 5.88 7.13 -11.74
N ARG A 37 4.67 7.53 -12.19
CA ARG A 37 4.34 7.67 -13.63
C ARG A 37 5.31 8.52 -14.45
N ARG A 38 5.99 9.49 -13.82
CA ARG A 38 6.94 10.40 -14.48
C ARG A 38 8.35 9.82 -14.62
N GLN A 39 8.64 8.68 -14.00
CA GLN A 39 9.95 8.04 -14.02
C GLN A 39 10.13 7.04 -15.17
N GLY A 40 9.16 6.96 -16.10
CA GLY A 40 9.22 6.07 -17.27
C GLY A 40 8.68 4.68 -16.94
N ASN A 41 9.47 3.64 -17.22
CA ASN A 41 9.10 2.24 -16.94
C ASN A 41 9.02 1.99 -15.43
N CYS A 42 7.86 2.22 -14.85
CA CYS A 42 7.56 1.99 -13.44
C CYS A 42 7.44 0.50 -13.18
N ARG A 43 8.53 -0.13 -12.75
CA ARG A 43 8.53 -1.49 -12.21
C ARG A 43 8.45 -1.42 -10.69
N VAL A 44 7.45 -2.10 -10.11
CA VAL A 44 7.26 -2.16 -8.66
C VAL A 44 7.49 -3.59 -8.20
N LEU A 45 8.32 -3.77 -7.18
CA LEU A 45 8.48 -5.04 -6.48
C LEU A 45 7.62 -5.00 -5.22
N ILE A 46 6.69 -5.95 -5.10
CA ILE A 46 5.83 -6.10 -3.92
C ILE A 46 6.36 -7.28 -3.12
N GLY A 47 6.59 -7.05 -1.83
CA GLY A 47 6.97 -8.08 -0.88
C GLY A 47 5.94 -8.15 0.24
N LYS A 48 5.57 -9.37 0.64
CA LYS A 48 4.68 -9.62 1.79
C LYS A 48 5.34 -10.53 2.82
N ASP A 49 4.83 -10.49 4.04
CA ASP A 49 5.18 -11.45 5.08
C ASP A 49 4.27 -12.70 5.03
N THR A 50 4.36 -13.55 6.05
CA THR A 50 3.58 -14.80 6.14
C THR A 50 2.17 -14.61 6.69
N ARG A 51 1.71 -13.37 6.96
CA ARG A 51 0.36 -13.16 7.51
C ARG A 51 -0.70 -13.53 6.49
N SER A 52 -1.80 -14.11 6.96
CA SER A 52 -2.95 -14.48 6.12
C SER A 52 -3.54 -13.28 5.38
N SER A 53 -3.57 -12.10 6.01
CA SER A 53 -4.03 -10.85 5.39
C SER A 53 -3.12 -10.35 4.27
N GLY A 54 -1.90 -10.89 4.14
CA GLY A 54 -0.91 -10.47 3.15
C GLY A 54 -1.41 -10.62 1.71
N TYR A 55 -2.04 -11.75 1.38
CA TYR A 55 -2.60 -12.01 0.04
C TYR A 55 -3.66 -10.98 -0.37
N MET A 56 -4.54 -10.63 0.56
CA MET A 56 -5.59 -9.63 0.32
C MET A 56 -4.99 -8.26 0.02
N PHE A 57 -3.97 -7.86 0.79
CA PHE A 57 -3.33 -6.55 0.58
C PHE A 57 -2.41 -6.52 -0.63
N GLU A 58 -1.71 -7.61 -0.94
CA GLU A 58 -0.95 -7.78 -2.17
C GLU A 58 -1.85 -7.57 -3.38
N SER A 59 -2.93 -8.36 -3.51
CA SER A 59 -3.86 -8.22 -4.63
C SER A 59 -4.56 -6.86 -4.68
N ALA A 60 -4.92 -6.28 -3.53
CA ALA A 60 -5.50 -4.94 -3.49
C ALA A 60 -4.50 -3.87 -3.96
N PHE A 61 -3.23 -3.98 -3.57
CA PHE A 61 -2.19 -3.03 -3.98
C PHE A 61 -1.83 -3.18 -5.46
N GLU A 62 -1.78 -4.40 -5.98
CA GLU A 62 -1.54 -4.68 -7.40
C GLU A 62 -2.64 -4.12 -8.32
N ALA A 63 -3.89 -4.14 -7.85
CA ALA A 63 -5.03 -3.67 -8.63
C ALA A 63 -5.19 -2.14 -8.67
N GLY A 64 -4.51 -1.42 -7.78
CA GLY A 64 -4.59 0.04 -7.66
C GLY A 64 -3.52 0.74 -8.48
#